data_AF-A0A9W4WM15-F1
#
_entry.id   AF-A0A9W4WM15-F1
#
_cell.length_a   1.000
_cell.length_b   1.000
_cell.length_c   1.000
_cell.angle_alpha   90.00
_cell.angle_beta   90.00
_cell.angle_gamma   90.00
#
_symmetry.space_group_name_H-M   'P 1'
#
loop_
_entity.id
_entity.type
_entity.pdbx_description
1 polymer ?
#
loop_
_entity_poly.entity_id
_entity_poly.type
_entity_poly.pdbx_seq_one_letter_code
_entity_poly.pdbx_strand_id
1 'polypeptide(L)'
;MSEYSKKVFRDNLQGLDAYTRHKLFMRDYVNFYGHNSQPSNVETKTEFDILKENHNWEQRVAKKYYDKLFREYCIAELKYYKEGRIALRWRIEKEVITGKGQFICASTKCSNTSELKSWEVNFAYMEDGEKKNALVKIRLCPKCSDKLNYSKQHPEIKTEKDEVDNSDKKKKRESISERSNKKREGNSKDIERQKLVDNHPDDLSGIVKIENFDEFFTGLFV
;
A
#
# COMPACT_ATOMS: atom_id res chain seq x y z
N MET A 1 -50.62 -22.09 14.74
CA MET A 1 -50.93 -23.17 15.70
C MET A 1 -51.96 -22.66 16.69
N SER A 2 -53.13 -23.30 16.75
CA SER A 2 -54.24 -22.95 17.65
C SER A 2 -53.80 -23.02 19.13
N GLU A 3 -54.32 -22.12 19.95
CA GLU A 3 -54.06 -22.02 21.40
C GLU A 3 -54.42 -23.31 22.15
N TYR A 4 -55.39 -24.06 21.61
CA TYR A 4 -55.76 -25.41 22.06
C TYR A 4 -54.61 -26.42 21.91
N SER A 5 -53.86 -26.35 20.80
CA SER A 5 -52.74 -27.25 20.52
C SER A 5 -51.55 -27.01 21.46
N LYS A 6 -51.29 -25.76 21.84
CA LYS A 6 -50.25 -25.41 22.83
C LYS A 6 -50.59 -25.91 24.23
N LYS A 7 -51.88 -25.95 24.58
CA LYS A 7 -52.36 -26.42 25.89
C LYS A 7 -52.27 -27.95 26.01
N VAL A 8 -52.75 -28.67 25.01
CA VAL A 8 -52.66 -30.15 24.94
C VAL A 8 -51.20 -30.63 24.93
N PHE A 9 -50.30 -29.92 24.25
CA PHE A 9 -48.87 -30.25 24.23
C PHE A 9 -48.20 -30.01 25.59
N ARG A 10 -48.62 -28.98 26.34
CA ARG A 10 -48.06 -28.66 27.66
C ARG A 10 -48.59 -29.62 28.73
N ASP A 11 -49.86 -29.99 28.66
CA ASP A 11 -50.51 -30.87 29.64
C ASP A 11 -50.03 -32.34 29.52
N ASN A 12 -49.71 -32.83 28.32
CA ASN A 12 -49.22 -34.20 28.11
C ASN A 12 -47.73 -34.43 28.46
N LEU A 13 -46.96 -33.36 28.75
CA LEU A 13 -45.52 -33.45 29.05
C LEU A 13 -45.19 -33.28 30.54
N GLN A 14 -46.13 -32.79 31.35
CA GLN A 14 -45.94 -32.67 32.79
C GLN A 14 -46.38 -33.97 33.48
N GLY A 15 -45.41 -34.74 33.99
CA GLY A 15 -45.65 -35.94 34.80
C GLY A 15 -45.05 -37.24 34.25
N LEU A 16 -44.49 -37.23 33.04
CA LEU A 16 -43.81 -38.40 32.46
C LEU A 16 -42.33 -38.44 32.85
N ASP A 17 -41.84 -39.66 33.15
CA ASP A 17 -40.43 -39.93 33.38
C ASP A 17 -39.57 -39.48 32.18
N ALA A 18 -38.32 -39.07 32.47
CA ALA A 18 -37.40 -38.49 31.50
C ALA A 18 -37.21 -39.38 30.25
N TYR A 19 -37.18 -40.70 30.43
CA TYR A 19 -37.02 -41.67 29.35
C TYR A 19 -38.27 -41.77 28.46
N THR A 20 -39.46 -41.70 29.05
CA THR A 20 -40.74 -41.76 28.32
C THR A 20 -40.92 -40.52 27.45
N ARG A 21 -40.55 -39.34 27.95
CA ARG A 21 -40.55 -38.09 27.15
C ARG A 21 -39.60 -38.20 25.96
N HIS A 22 -38.40 -38.75 26.16
CA HIS A 22 -37.44 -38.94 25.08
C HIS A 22 -37.99 -39.85 23.97
N LYS A 23 -38.62 -40.98 24.31
CA LYS A 23 -39.25 -41.86 23.31
C LYS A 23 -40.35 -41.16 22.52
N LEU A 24 -41.19 -40.38 23.19
CA LEU A 24 -42.25 -39.59 22.53
C LEU A 24 -41.64 -38.58 21.54
N PHE A 25 -40.63 -37.83 21.97
CA PHE A 25 -39.94 -36.87 21.10
C PHE A 25 -39.27 -37.52 19.89
N MET A 26 -38.59 -38.67 20.08
CA MET A 26 -37.96 -39.39 18.98
C MET A 26 -38.98 -39.94 17.99
N ARG A 27 -40.13 -40.44 18.50
CA ARG A 27 -41.23 -40.91 17.64
C ARG A 27 -41.84 -39.77 16.83
N ASP A 28 -42.09 -38.62 17.45
CA ASP A 28 -42.63 -37.45 16.77
C ASP A 28 -41.62 -36.92 15.73
N TYR A 29 -40.33 -36.91 16.06
CA TYR A 29 -39.28 -36.54 15.12
C TYR A 29 -39.26 -37.44 13.88
N VAL A 30 -39.30 -38.76 14.05
CA VAL A 30 -39.37 -39.69 12.92
C VAL A 30 -40.68 -39.56 12.14
N ASN A 31 -41.80 -39.24 12.79
CA ASN A 31 -43.06 -39.01 12.08
C ASN A 31 -43.06 -37.70 11.27
N PHE A 32 -42.48 -36.62 11.80
CA PHE A 32 -42.42 -35.32 11.13
C PHE A 32 -41.32 -35.23 10.05
N TYR A 33 -40.17 -35.88 10.29
CA TYR A 33 -38.98 -35.74 9.45
C TYR A 33 -38.55 -37.05 8.77
N GLY A 34 -39.11 -38.21 9.15
CA GLY A 34 -38.71 -39.52 8.63
C GLY A 34 -39.48 -40.00 7.41
N HIS A 35 -40.50 -39.27 6.93
CA HIS A 35 -41.20 -39.61 5.69
C HIS A 35 -41.02 -38.50 4.64
N ASN A 36 -40.34 -38.85 3.54
CA ASN A 36 -40.04 -38.02 2.37
C ASN A 36 -41.16 -37.02 2.03
N SER A 37 -40.99 -35.77 2.45
CA SER A 37 -41.77 -34.63 1.99
C SER A 37 -40.80 -33.62 1.40
N GLN A 38 -40.90 -33.52 0.07
CA GLN A 38 -40.34 -32.54 -0.88
C GLN A 38 -39.36 -31.48 -0.34
N PRO A 39 -38.19 -31.30 -0.99
CA PRO A 39 -37.24 -30.26 -0.58
C PRO A 39 -37.88 -28.88 -0.77
N SER A 40 -38.14 -28.19 0.35
CA SER A 40 -38.25 -26.75 0.32
C SER A 40 -36.92 -26.21 -0.20
N ASN A 41 -36.99 -25.40 -1.25
CA ASN A 41 -35.85 -24.68 -1.81
C ASN A 41 -35.39 -23.60 -0.82
N VAL A 42 -34.78 -24.03 0.28
CA VAL A 42 -33.95 -23.18 1.13
C VAL A 42 -32.54 -23.51 0.68
N GLU A 43 -31.93 -22.60 -0.07
CA GLU A 43 -30.51 -22.64 -0.42
C GLU A 43 -29.72 -22.64 0.90
N THR A 44 -29.51 -23.83 1.44
CA THR A 44 -28.74 -24.04 2.65
C THR A 44 -27.31 -24.08 2.16
N LYS A 45 -26.58 -22.99 2.41
CA LYS A 45 -25.18 -22.87 1.97
C LYS A 45 -24.42 -24.11 2.45
N THR A 46 -23.84 -24.85 1.52
CA THR A 46 -23.06 -26.03 1.87
C THR A 46 -21.78 -25.59 2.58
N GLU A 47 -21.15 -26.46 3.36
CA GLU A 47 -19.85 -26.16 3.97
C GLU A 47 -18.81 -25.74 2.92
N PHE A 48 -18.92 -26.28 1.70
CA PHE A 48 -18.14 -25.86 0.54
C PHE A 48 -18.42 -24.41 0.12
N ASP A 49 -19.69 -24.00 0.08
CA ASP A 49 -20.07 -22.61 -0.22
C ASP A 49 -19.59 -21.65 0.86
N ILE A 50 -19.63 -22.05 2.13
CA ILE A 50 -19.10 -21.28 3.26
C ILE A 50 -17.57 -21.14 3.15
N LEU A 51 -16.85 -22.23 2.84
CA LEU A 51 -15.40 -22.21 2.62
C LEU A 51 -15.00 -21.35 1.41
N LYS A 52 -15.78 -21.40 0.33
CA LYS A 52 -15.56 -20.62 -0.90
C LYS A 52 -15.86 -19.13 -0.70
N GLU A 53 -16.94 -18.80 -0.01
CA GLU A 53 -17.21 -17.43 0.45
C GLU A 53 -16.10 -16.95 1.39
N ASN A 54 -15.59 -17.85 2.25
CA ASN A 54 -14.52 -17.53 3.18
C ASN A 54 -13.20 -17.16 2.48
N HIS A 55 -12.76 -17.99 1.54
CA HIS A 55 -11.58 -17.69 0.73
C HIS A 55 -11.72 -16.40 -0.07
N ASN A 56 -12.93 -16.07 -0.55
CA ASN A 56 -13.14 -14.84 -1.31
C ASN A 56 -13.07 -13.58 -0.43
N TRP A 57 -13.56 -13.63 0.83
CA TRP A 57 -13.40 -12.47 1.73
C TRP A 57 -11.94 -12.29 2.15
N GLU A 58 -11.23 -13.36 2.47
CA GLU A 58 -9.80 -13.31 2.85
C GLU A 58 -8.97 -12.69 1.73
N GLN A 59 -9.22 -13.14 0.50
CA GLN A 59 -8.56 -12.60 -0.69
C GLN A 59 -8.91 -11.14 -0.94
N ARG A 60 -10.17 -10.72 -0.72
CA ARG A 60 -10.58 -9.31 -0.86
C ARG A 60 -9.96 -8.42 0.21
N VAL A 61 -9.88 -8.89 1.45
CA VAL A 61 -9.22 -8.19 2.56
C VAL A 61 -7.72 -8.07 2.29
N ALA A 62 -7.07 -9.17 1.90
CA ALA A 62 -5.66 -9.18 1.52
C ALA A 62 -5.40 -8.23 0.34
N LYS A 63 -6.20 -8.28 -0.72
CA LYS A 63 -6.07 -7.38 -1.88
C LYS A 63 -6.20 -5.92 -1.46
N LYS A 64 -7.21 -5.57 -0.64
CA LYS A 64 -7.38 -4.21 -0.14
C LYS A 64 -6.20 -3.75 0.72
N TYR A 65 -5.66 -4.66 1.55
CA TYR A 65 -4.47 -4.41 2.35
C TYR A 65 -3.23 -4.15 1.48
N TYR A 66 -2.98 -5.00 0.49
CA TYR A 66 -1.88 -4.82 -0.47
C TYR A 66 -2.03 -3.55 -1.31
N ASP A 67 -3.24 -3.26 -1.80
CA ASP A 67 -3.57 -2.06 -2.58
C ASP A 67 -3.33 -0.76 -1.79
N LYS A 68 -3.52 -0.80 -0.46
CA LYS A 68 -3.18 0.32 0.44
C LYS A 68 -1.67 0.39 0.68
N LEU A 69 -1.04 -0.76 0.96
CA LEU A 69 0.36 -0.82 1.36
C LEU A 69 1.33 -0.37 0.24
N PHE A 70 1.01 -0.62 -1.03
CA PHE A 70 1.89 -0.24 -2.14
C PHE A 70 1.96 1.27 -2.38
N ARG A 71 0.93 2.03 -1.96
CA ARG A 71 0.83 3.49 -2.18
C ARG A 71 1.24 4.33 -0.99
N GLU A 72 1.48 3.72 0.16
CA GLU A 72 1.83 4.47 1.38
C GLU A 72 3.33 4.72 1.50
N TYR A 73 4.15 3.74 1.09
CA TYR A 73 5.60 3.79 1.26
C TYR A 73 6.38 3.76 -0.05
N CYS A 74 7.42 4.58 -0.13
CA CYS A 74 8.34 4.64 -1.26
C CYS A 74 9.74 4.11 -0.92
N ILE A 75 10.50 3.82 -1.98
CA ILE A 75 11.93 3.46 -1.93
C ILE A 75 12.73 4.66 -2.40
N ALA A 76 13.87 4.92 -1.73
CA ALA A 76 14.80 5.96 -2.12
C ALA A 76 16.12 5.38 -2.61
N GLU A 77 16.63 5.94 -3.69
CA GLU A 77 18.03 5.80 -4.06
C GLU A 77 18.81 7.01 -3.58
N LEU A 78 19.67 6.78 -2.57
CA LEU A 78 20.48 7.79 -1.91
C LEU A 78 21.91 7.82 -2.44
N LYS A 79 22.14 7.51 -3.73
CA LYS A 79 23.48 7.44 -4.32
C LYS A 79 24.10 8.84 -4.50
N TYR A 80 23.31 9.78 -4.98
CA TYR A 80 23.73 11.15 -5.31
C TYR A 80 23.31 12.18 -4.25
N TYR A 81 23.13 11.73 -2.99
CA TYR A 81 22.65 12.56 -1.90
C TYR A 81 23.56 13.77 -1.61
N LYS A 82 24.87 13.66 -1.88
CA LYS A 82 25.84 14.77 -1.78
C LYS A 82 25.66 15.85 -2.84
N GLU A 83 24.98 15.53 -3.92
CA GLU A 83 24.57 16.48 -4.97
C GLU A 83 23.15 17.00 -4.73
N GLY A 84 22.51 16.63 -3.61
CA GLY A 84 21.12 16.96 -3.32
C GLY A 84 20.10 16.21 -4.19
N ARG A 85 20.55 15.22 -4.96
CA ARG A 85 19.70 14.43 -5.86
C ARG A 85 19.29 13.13 -5.18
N ILE A 86 17.99 12.99 -4.96
CA ILE A 86 17.37 11.81 -4.37
C ILE A 86 16.33 11.30 -5.37
N ALA A 87 16.45 10.03 -5.77
CA ALA A 87 15.44 9.41 -6.63
C ALA A 87 14.47 8.60 -5.76
N LEU A 88 13.18 8.82 -5.98
CA LEU A 88 12.10 8.12 -5.32
C LEU A 88 11.36 7.25 -6.33
N ARG A 89 10.85 6.11 -5.87
CA ARG A 89 9.91 5.29 -6.62
C ARG A 89 8.96 4.53 -5.71
N TRP A 90 7.81 4.14 -6.26
CA TRP A 90 6.94 3.16 -5.63
C TRP A 90 7.65 1.82 -5.43
N ARG A 91 7.22 1.09 -4.39
CA ARG A 91 7.70 -0.26 -4.12
C ARG A 91 7.22 -1.23 -5.20
N ILE A 92 8.06 -2.22 -5.51
CA ILE A 92 7.64 -3.36 -6.33
C ILE A 92 7.12 -4.50 -5.44
N GLU A 93 6.37 -5.42 -6.03
CA GLU A 93 5.77 -6.57 -5.33
C GLU A 93 6.77 -7.31 -4.41
N LYS A 94 7.94 -7.66 -4.94
CA LYS A 94 9.00 -8.35 -4.18
C LYS A 94 9.40 -7.57 -2.92
N GLU A 95 9.52 -6.25 -3.02
CA GLU A 95 9.89 -5.39 -1.90
C GLU A 95 8.79 -5.28 -0.85
N VAL A 96 7.52 -5.26 -1.30
CA VAL A 96 6.37 -5.29 -0.40
C VAL A 96 6.35 -6.61 0.39
N ILE A 97 6.54 -7.74 -0.29
CA ILE A 97 6.59 -9.07 0.34
C ILE A 97 7.74 -9.17 1.35
N THR A 98 8.93 -8.67 1.01
CA THR A 98 10.08 -8.67 1.93
C THR A 98 9.95 -7.61 3.05
N GLY A 99 8.97 -6.70 2.98
CA GLY A 99 8.80 -5.62 3.96
C GLY A 99 9.79 -4.46 3.83
N LYS A 100 10.42 -4.30 2.65
CA LYS A 100 11.34 -3.20 2.38
C LYS A 100 10.61 -1.86 2.35
N GLY A 101 11.20 -0.85 2.96
CA GLY A 101 10.60 0.48 3.16
C GLY A 101 9.63 0.59 4.33
N GLN A 102 9.30 -0.52 5.02
CA GLN A 102 8.45 -0.54 6.21
C GLN A 102 9.18 -1.15 7.40
N PHE A 103 9.62 -2.40 7.28
CA PHE A 103 10.38 -3.12 8.32
C PHE A 103 11.89 -3.15 8.04
N ILE A 104 12.27 -2.92 6.77
CA ILE A 104 13.66 -2.76 6.34
C ILE A 104 13.82 -1.36 5.77
N CYS A 105 15.00 -0.76 5.96
CA CYS A 105 15.34 0.55 5.42
C CYS A 105 14.95 0.69 3.93
N ALA A 106 14.30 1.80 3.60
CA ALA A 106 13.83 2.12 2.25
C ALA A 106 14.95 2.47 1.26
N SER A 107 16.21 2.54 1.69
CA SER A 107 17.33 2.78 0.79
C SER A 107 17.60 1.54 -0.09
N THR A 108 17.73 1.75 -1.40
CA THR A 108 17.90 0.64 -2.37
C THR A 108 19.04 -0.31 -2.00
N LYS A 109 20.17 0.21 -1.50
CA LYS A 109 21.38 -0.56 -1.14
C LYS A 109 21.53 -0.81 0.36
N CYS A 110 20.46 -0.65 1.15
CA CYS A 110 20.48 -0.88 2.59
C CYS A 110 19.57 -2.05 2.96
N SER A 111 20.03 -2.87 3.90
CA SER A 111 19.28 -3.98 4.48
C SER A 111 19.10 -3.84 6.00
N ASN A 112 19.40 -2.66 6.56
CA ASN A 112 19.27 -2.45 8.00
C ASN A 112 17.79 -2.43 8.43
N THR A 113 17.50 -3.04 9.57
CA THR A 113 16.16 -3.15 10.18
C THR A 113 16.04 -2.40 11.50
N SER A 114 17.17 -2.00 12.10
CA SER A 114 17.16 -1.32 13.40
C SER A 114 16.86 0.17 13.30
N GLU A 115 16.09 0.67 14.28
CA GLU A 115 15.84 2.11 14.55
C GLU A 115 15.39 2.91 13.32
N LEU A 116 14.43 2.37 12.56
CA LEU A 116 13.93 3.02 11.37
C LEU A 116 13.07 4.25 11.72
N LYS A 117 13.48 5.41 11.24
CA LYS A 117 12.75 6.69 11.36
C LYS A 117 11.86 6.91 10.13
N SER A 118 10.66 7.40 10.36
CA SER A 118 9.69 7.75 9.33
C SER A 118 9.82 9.22 8.90
N TRP A 119 9.80 9.45 7.60
CA TRP A 119 9.82 10.77 6.97
C TRP A 119 8.67 10.88 5.98
N GLU A 120 8.15 12.09 5.83
CA GLU A 120 7.25 12.44 4.74
C GLU A 120 8.03 13.23 3.70
N VAL A 121 7.90 12.83 2.45
CA VAL A 121 8.60 13.45 1.32
C VAL A 121 7.61 13.71 0.19
N ASN A 122 7.78 14.84 -0.50
CA ASN A 122 7.02 15.11 -1.71
C ASN A 122 7.58 14.22 -2.84
N PHE A 123 6.71 13.41 -3.44
CA PHE A 123 7.06 12.53 -4.54
C PHE A 123 6.34 12.97 -5.82
N ALA A 124 7.10 13.63 -6.70
CA ALA A 124 6.67 13.94 -8.06
C ALA A 124 6.82 12.72 -8.97
N TYR A 125 5.77 12.35 -9.70
CA TYR A 125 5.74 11.25 -10.66
C TYR A 125 4.93 11.62 -11.90
N MET A 126 5.11 10.85 -12.97
CA MET A 126 4.34 10.98 -14.21
C MET A 126 3.30 9.87 -14.26
N GLU A 127 2.04 10.23 -14.52
CA GLU A 127 0.95 9.29 -14.78
C GLU A 127 0.16 9.81 -15.96
N ASP A 128 -0.02 8.99 -17.00
CA ASP A 128 -0.71 9.36 -18.24
C ASP A 128 -0.21 10.64 -18.92
N GLY A 129 1.10 10.91 -18.81
CA GLY A 129 1.72 12.10 -19.40
C GLY A 129 1.54 13.39 -18.57
N GLU A 130 0.86 13.30 -17.42
CA GLU A 130 0.68 14.41 -16.49
C GLU A 130 1.62 14.29 -15.29
N LYS A 131 2.18 15.43 -14.84
CA LYS A 131 2.96 15.50 -13.61
C LYS A 131 2.02 15.53 -12.41
N LYS A 132 2.19 14.57 -11.50
CA LYS A 132 1.45 14.46 -10.25
C LYS A 132 2.41 14.45 -9.07
N ASN A 133 1.93 14.93 -7.93
CA ASN A 133 2.68 14.93 -6.69
C ASN A 133 1.88 14.15 -5.63
N ALA A 134 2.58 13.39 -4.80
CA ALA A 134 2.01 12.72 -3.65
C ALA A 134 2.93 12.89 -2.44
N LEU A 135 2.37 13.22 -1.27
CA LEU A 135 3.10 13.16 -0.02
C LEU A 135 3.18 11.70 0.41
N VAL A 136 4.39 11.14 0.43
CA VAL A 136 4.62 9.70 0.67
C VAL A 136 5.49 9.49 1.89
N LYS A 137 5.32 8.33 2.54
CA LYS A 137 6.12 7.97 3.71
C LYS A 137 7.37 7.20 3.28
N ILE A 138 8.47 7.44 3.97
CA ILE A 138 9.72 6.68 3.80
C ILE A 138 10.34 6.35 5.16
N ARG A 139 10.62 5.06 5.41
CA ARG A 139 11.32 4.61 6.62
C ARG A 139 12.80 4.35 6.36
N LEU A 140 13.69 5.04 7.07
CA LEU A 140 15.14 4.96 6.90
C LEU A 140 15.84 4.73 8.23
N CYS A 141 16.91 3.93 8.22
CA CYS A 141 17.81 3.82 9.37
C CYS A 141 18.58 5.14 9.59
N PRO A 142 19.20 5.36 10.77
CA PRO A 142 19.87 6.62 11.08
C PRO A 142 20.87 7.08 10.00
N LYS A 143 21.75 6.18 9.55
CA LYS A 143 22.74 6.47 8.49
C LYS A 143 22.11 6.92 7.16
N CYS A 144 20.95 6.38 6.79
CA CYS A 144 20.27 6.75 5.55
C CYS A 144 19.42 8.01 5.74
N SER A 145 18.89 8.20 6.94
CA SER A 145 18.19 9.41 7.37
C SER A 145 19.09 10.65 7.25
N ASP A 146 20.36 10.52 7.64
CA ASP A 146 21.34 11.61 7.52
C ASP A 146 21.63 11.94 6.04
N LYS A 147 21.69 10.92 5.18
CA LYS A 147 21.83 11.10 3.73
C LYS A 147 20.64 11.83 3.11
N LEU A 148 19.42 11.51 3.55
CA LEU A 148 18.21 12.18 3.09
C LEU A 148 18.25 13.69 3.39
N ASN A 149 18.76 14.08 4.56
CA ASN A 149 18.82 15.46 5.03
C ASN A 149 20.18 16.15 4.80
N TYR A 150 21.12 15.51 4.11
CA TYR A 150 22.48 16.01 3.91
C TYR A 150 22.51 17.44 3.36
N SER A 151 21.59 17.71 2.43
CA SER A 151 21.37 19.00 1.79
C SER A 151 20.92 20.13 2.73
N LYS A 152 20.26 19.82 3.85
CA LYS A 152 19.85 20.79 4.87
C LYS A 152 20.96 21.02 5.91
N GLN A 153 21.79 20.00 6.13
CA GLN A 153 22.88 20.02 7.11
C GLN A 153 24.18 20.65 6.56
N HIS A 154 24.34 20.69 5.24
CA HIS A 154 25.50 21.28 4.56
C HIS A 154 25.09 22.33 3.52
N PRO A 155 24.57 23.50 3.95
CA PRO A 155 24.14 24.55 3.03
C PRO A 155 25.29 25.18 2.23
N GLU A 156 26.49 25.26 2.81
CA GLU A 156 27.67 25.92 2.20
C GLU A 156 28.16 25.21 0.92
N ILE A 157 27.99 23.89 0.83
CA ILE A 157 28.38 23.09 -0.33
C ILE A 157 27.40 23.26 -1.51
N LYS A 158 26.16 23.70 -1.23
CA LYS A 158 25.15 23.94 -2.27
C LYS A 158 25.40 25.26 -2.99
N THR A 159 25.66 26.33 -2.25
CA THR A 159 25.89 27.67 -2.80
C THR A 159 27.05 27.67 -3.79
N GLU A 160 28.16 26.99 -3.47
CA GLU A 160 29.30 26.88 -4.39
C GLU A 160 28.97 26.10 -5.68
N LYS A 161 28.12 25.07 -5.60
CA LYS A 161 27.77 24.24 -6.77
C LYS A 161 26.71 24.88 -7.65
N ASP A 162 25.71 25.53 -7.06
CA ASP A 162 24.67 26.24 -7.81
C ASP A 162 25.25 27.42 -8.61
N GLU A 163 26.29 28.07 -8.08
CA GLU A 163 27.06 29.09 -8.81
C GLU A 163 27.80 28.50 -10.02
N VAL A 164 28.45 27.33 -9.85
CA VAL A 164 29.15 26.64 -10.94
C VAL A 164 28.18 26.11 -12.01
N ASP A 165 27.11 25.41 -11.62
CA ASP A 165 26.14 24.80 -12.54
C ASP A 165 25.34 25.87 -13.32
N ASN A 166 25.03 27.04 -12.71
CA ASN A 166 24.44 28.17 -13.43
C ASN A 166 25.42 28.79 -14.43
N SER A 167 26.70 28.89 -14.07
CA SER A 167 27.72 29.42 -14.98
C SER A 167 27.91 28.53 -16.22
N ASP A 168 27.86 27.20 -16.05
CA ASP A 168 27.99 26.23 -17.14
C ASP A 168 26.71 26.12 -17.99
N LYS A 169 25.53 26.21 -17.38
CA LYS A 169 24.25 26.29 -18.12
C LYS A 169 24.17 27.56 -18.96
N LYS A 170 24.67 28.70 -18.46
CA LYS A 170 24.73 29.97 -19.20
C LYS A 170 25.67 29.87 -20.40
N LYS A 171 26.89 29.35 -20.22
CA LYS A 171 27.85 29.10 -21.32
C LYS A 171 27.30 28.12 -22.36
N LYS A 172 26.58 27.07 -21.93
CA LYS A 172 25.96 26.10 -22.84
C LYS A 172 24.81 26.71 -23.65
N ARG A 173 23.99 27.58 -23.05
CA ARG A 173 22.94 28.35 -23.75
C ARG A 173 23.53 29.31 -24.79
N GLU A 174 24.59 30.03 -24.45
CA GLU A 174 25.31 30.94 -25.36
C GLU A 174 25.92 30.18 -26.56
N SER A 175 26.53 29.00 -26.32
CA SER A 175 27.07 28.16 -27.40
C SER A 175 26.01 27.55 -28.35
N ILE A 176 24.77 27.39 -27.88
CA ILE A 176 23.65 26.88 -28.69
C ILE A 176 23.06 28.01 -29.56
N SER A 177 22.99 29.25 -29.05
CA SER A 177 22.56 30.41 -29.84
C SER A 177 23.51 30.76 -30.99
N GLU A 178 24.81 30.51 -30.85
CA GLU A 178 25.79 30.75 -31.93
C GLU A 178 25.71 29.67 -33.03
N ARG A 179 25.36 28.43 -32.68
CA ARG A 179 25.31 27.31 -33.63
C ARG A 179 24.00 27.22 -34.42
N SER A 180 22.93 27.85 -33.92
CA SER A 180 21.62 27.88 -34.56
C SER A 180 21.50 28.92 -35.69
N ASN A 181 22.46 29.83 -35.83
CA ASN A 181 22.50 30.79 -36.94
C ASN A 181 23.19 30.26 -38.22
N LYS A 182 23.60 28.98 -38.26
CA LYS A 182 24.40 28.40 -39.36
C LYS A 182 23.82 27.14 -40.03
N LYS A 183 22.62 26.68 -39.67
CA LYS A 183 21.96 25.54 -40.32
C LYS A 183 20.46 25.76 -40.51
N ARG A 184 20.11 26.62 -41.47
CA ARG A 184 18.87 26.49 -42.23
C ARG A 184 19.20 25.75 -43.51
N GLU A 185 19.08 24.42 -43.48
CA GLU A 185 18.76 23.56 -44.62
C GLU A 185 18.90 22.09 -44.21
N GLY A 186 17.85 21.29 -44.46
CA GLY A 186 17.99 19.85 -44.66
C GLY A 186 17.53 18.92 -43.54
N ASN A 187 16.26 18.53 -43.65
CA ASN A 187 15.73 17.17 -43.50
C ASN A 187 15.31 16.65 -42.10
N SER A 188 14.01 16.38 -42.03
CA SER A 188 13.26 15.79 -40.93
C SER A 188 13.60 14.33 -40.76
N LYS A 189 13.85 13.89 -39.51
CA LYS A 189 13.70 12.52 -39.03
C LYS A 189 13.68 12.54 -37.51
N ASP A 190 12.46 12.39 -36.99
CA ASP A 190 12.13 12.35 -35.58
C ASP A 190 12.84 11.18 -34.88
N ILE A 191 13.71 11.51 -33.93
CA ILE A 191 14.22 10.57 -32.93
C ILE A 191 13.63 11.02 -31.60
N GLU A 192 12.58 10.33 -31.18
CA GLU A 192 11.92 10.51 -29.89
C GLU A 192 12.87 10.09 -28.77
N ARG A 193 13.68 11.06 -28.35
CA ARG A 193 14.57 10.93 -27.20
C ARG A 193 13.70 11.05 -25.96
N GLN A 194 13.46 9.93 -25.29
CA GLN A 194 12.86 9.90 -23.95
C GLN A 194 13.52 10.99 -23.08
N LYS A 195 12.75 12.04 -22.79
CA LYS A 195 13.19 13.14 -21.93
C LYS A 195 13.31 12.56 -20.53
N LEU A 196 14.54 12.32 -20.10
CA LEU A 196 14.83 12.22 -18.67
C LEU A 196 14.30 13.52 -18.04
N VAL A 197 13.32 13.36 -17.17
CA VAL A 197 12.76 14.48 -16.41
C VAL A 197 13.89 14.97 -15.51
N ASP A 198 14.47 16.11 -15.86
CA ASP A 198 15.37 16.84 -14.97
C ASP A 198 14.55 17.24 -13.73
N ASN A 199 14.63 16.42 -12.68
CA ASN A 199 14.10 16.77 -11.37
C ASN A 199 14.95 17.93 -10.84
N HIS A 200 14.37 19.13 -10.85
CA HIS A 200 14.97 20.31 -10.26
C HIS A 200 15.22 20.05 -8.76
N PRO A 201 16.41 20.38 -8.22
CA PRO A 201 16.77 20.10 -6.82
C PRO A 201 15.93 20.84 -5.75
N ASP A 202 14.93 21.63 -6.16
CA ASP A 202 14.24 22.58 -5.27
C ASP A 202 12.97 22.00 -4.61
N ASP A 203 12.58 20.76 -4.91
CA ASP A 203 11.35 20.14 -4.39
C ASP A 203 11.54 19.40 -3.05
N LEU A 204 12.73 19.48 -2.44
CA LEU A 204 13.01 18.87 -1.11
C LEU A 204 12.66 19.79 0.08
N SER A 205 12.00 20.91 -0.17
CA SER A 205 11.52 21.83 0.86
C SER A 205 10.51 21.16 1.83
N GLY A 206 9.81 20.12 1.38
CA GLY A 206 8.77 19.42 2.13
C GLY A 206 9.20 18.22 2.99
N ILE A 207 10.50 17.94 3.18
CA ILE A 207 10.90 16.80 4.04
C ILE A 207 10.58 17.11 5.51
N VAL A 208 9.60 16.41 6.08
CA VAL A 208 9.18 16.51 7.48
C VAL A 208 9.40 15.18 8.18
N LYS A 209 9.97 15.23 9.39
CA LYS A 209 10.11 14.06 10.25
C LYS A 209 8.78 13.80 10.95
N ILE A 210 8.26 12.57 10.88
CA ILE A 210 7.07 12.20 11.65
C ILE A 210 7.53 11.83 13.06
N GLU A 211 7.07 12.56 14.08
CA GLU A 211 7.56 12.37 15.46
C GLU A 211 6.90 11.21 16.21
N ASN A 212 5.73 10.69 15.80
CA ASN A 212 5.07 9.57 16.49
C ASN A 212 4.30 8.69 15.50
N PHE A 213 4.95 7.67 14.93
CA PHE A 213 4.29 6.71 14.03
C PHE A 213 4.02 5.34 14.66
N ASP A 214 4.70 4.98 15.74
CA ASP A 214 4.68 3.61 16.29
C ASP A 214 3.37 3.26 17.03
N GLU A 215 2.47 4.22 17.30
CA GLU A 215 1.16 3.94 17.92
C GLU A 215 0.10 3.38 16.95
N PHE A 216 0.31 3.46 15.62
CA PHE A 216 -0.71 3.01 14.67
C PHE A 216 -0.72 1.48 14.45
N PHE A 217 0.39 0.79 14.73
CA PHE A 217 0.53 -0.65 14.45
C PHE A 217 0.35 -1.56 15.67
N THR A 218 0.35 -1.02 16.88
CA THR A 218 0.12 -1.80 18.11
C THR A 218 -1.33 -2.28 18.24
N GLY A 219 -2.27 -1.74 17.45
CA GLY A 219 -3.69 -2.07 17.52
C GLY A 219 -4.22 -2.99 16.41
N LEU A 220 -3.38 -3.52 15.52
CA LEU A 220 -3.85 -4.39 14.40
C LEU A 220 -3.72 -5.90 14.68
N PHE A 221 -3.16 -6.28 15.84
CA PHE A 221 -2.96 -7.67 16.27
C PHE A 221 -3.28 -7.88 17.75
N VAL A 222 -4.35 -7.25 18.25
CA VAL A 222 -5.01 -7.58 19.52
C VAL A 222 -6.50 -7.78 19.25
#